data_AF-A0A399GZG6-F1
#
_entry.id   AF-A0A399GZG6-F1
#
_cell.length_a   1.000
_cell.length_b   1.000
_cell.length_c   1.000
_cell.angle_alpha   90.00
_cell.angle_beta   90.00
_cell.angle_gamma   90.00
#
_symmetry.space_group_name_H-M   'P 1'
#
loop_
_entity.id
_entity.type
_entity.pdbx_description
1 polymer ?
#
loop_
_entity_poly.entity_id
_entity_poly.type
_entity_poly.pdbx_seq_one_letter_code
_entity_poly.pdbx_strand_id
1 'polypeptide(L)'
;MGNIYDYYAATDDGQALALFEDGGMDDPFGTLGLKGADPFLLLGTVEAELTGVPEAQVEADPRFCRMLNDPSHEGPWLISLTDTLRDALAAATPERVLETATAWTRTEDGGGQDPGLLADFLERLGGLARDAGRRRRLYCGMSL
;
A
#
# COMPACT_ATOMS: atom_id res chain seq x y z
N MET A 1 -5.03 -20.58 3.30
CA MET A 1 -5.74 -19.29 3.17
C MET A 1 -4.69 -18.21 3.17
N GLY A 2 -4.81 -17.22 2.30
CA GLY A 2 -3.84 -16.13 2.19
C GLY A 2 -4.52 -14.83 2.55
N ASN A 3 -3.76 -13.90 3.15
CA ASN A 3 -4.29 -12.60 3.53
C ASN A 3 -4.82 -11.85 2.31
N ILE A 4 -5.92 -11.14 2.54
CA ILE A 4 -6.54 -10.22 1.61
C ILE A 4 -6.13 -8.80 2.00
N TYR A 5 -5.80 -7.99 0.99
CA TYR A 5 -5.39 -6.61 1.14
C TYR A 5 -6.30 -5.70 0.30
N ASP A 6 -6.96 -4.75 0.96
CA ASP A 6 -7.87 -3.78 0.33
C ASP A 6 -7.33 -2.37 0.51
N TYR A 7 -7.16 -1.64 -0.60
CA TYR A 7 -6.56 -0.30 -0.60
C TYR A 7 -7.60 0.76 -0.93
N TYR A 8 -7.68 1.79 -0.10
CA TYR A 8 -8.65 2.86 -0.28
C TYR A 8 -8.12 4.20 0.22
N ALA A 9 -8.84 5.27 -0.13
CA ALA A 9 -8.51 6.64 0.25
C ALA A 9 -9.56 7.23 1.19
N ALA A 10 -9.12 7.95 2.21
CA ALA A 10 -9.99 8.68 3.13
C ALA A 10 -9.40 10.07 3.45
N THR A 11 -10.22 11.01 3.92
CA THR A 11 -9.77 12.37 4.27
C THR A 11 -8.82 12.38 5.47
N ASP A 12 -8.99 11.44 6.39
CA ASP A 12 -8.26 11.32 7.64
C ASP A 12 -8.48 9.93 8.26
N ASP A 13 -7.74 9.65 9.33
CA ASP A 13 -7.72 8.33 9.97
C ASP A 13 -9.08 7.96 10.59
N GLY A 14 -9.86 8.95 11.04
CA GLY A 14 -11.19 8.73 11.61
C GLY A 14 -12.21 8.33 10.55
N GLN A 15 -12.20 9.00 9.39
CA GLN A 15 -13.01 8.57 8.24
C GLN A 15 -12.57 7.19 7.74
N ALA A 16 -11.26 6.91 7.72
CA ALA A 16 -10.75 5.61 7.29
C ALA A 16 -11.29 4.47 8.16
N LEU A 17 -11.24 4.64 9.49
CA LEU A 17 -11.77 3.67 10.44
C LEU A 17 -13.29 3.47 10.28
N ALA A 18 -14.05 4.55 10.14
CA ALA A 18 -15.51 4.44 9.98
C ALA A 18 -15.90 3.65 8.72
N LEU A 19 -15.20 3.88 7.59
CA LEU A 19 -15.43 3.12 6.35
C LEU A 19 -15.05 1.63 6.50
N PHE A 20 -13.96 1.36 7.20
CA PHE A 20 -13.48 0.02 7.48
C PHE A 20 -14.47 -0.77 8.35
N GLU A 21 -15.01 -0.14 9.41
CA GLU A 21 -15.96 -0.77 10.33
C GLU A 21 -17.35 -1.01 9.73
N ASP A 22 -17.80 -0.13 8.82
CA ASP A 22 -19.07 -0.28 8.10
C ASP A 22 -19.01 -1.38 7.02
N GLY A 23 -17.82 -1.89 6.70
CA GLY A 23 -17.58 -2.76 5.54
C GLY A 23 -17.74 -2.02 4.20
N GLY A 24 -17.92 -0.70 4.26
CA GLY A 24 -18.10 0.21 3.13
C GLY A 24 -16.79 0.69 2.54
N MET A 25 -15.78 -0.19 2.47
CA MET A 25 -14.62 0.06 1.62
C MET A 25 -15.09 -0.08 0.16
N ASP A 26 -15.67 1.01 -0.37
CA ASP A 26 -15.92 1.16 -1.80
C ASP A 26 -14.55 1.04 -2.45
N ASP A 27 -14.31 -0.12 -3.04
CA ASP A 27 -13.01 -0.55 -3.53
C ASP A 27 -12.96 -0.29 -5.04
N PRO A 28 -12.39 0.86 -5.46
CA PRO A 28 -12.24 1.15 -6.88
C PRO A 28 -11.25 0.21 -7.60
N PHE A 29 -10.56 -0.68 -6.88
CA PHE A 29 -9.46 -1.49 -7.43
C PHE A 29 -9.70 -3.00 -7.47
N GLY A 30 -10.75 -3.50 -6.86
CA GLY A 30 -10.89 -4.93 -6.58
C GLY A 30 -10.08 -5.31 -5.34
N THR A 31 -10.50 -6.37 -4.66
CA THR A 31 -9.73 -7.06 -3.64
C THR A 31 -8.34 -7.43 -4.19
N LEU A 32 -7.32 -6.61 -3.91
CA LEU A 32 -5.97 -6.75 -4.47
C LEU A 32 -5.12 -7.62 -3.54
N GLY A 33 -5.44 -8.91 -3.50
CA GLY A 33 -4.59 -9.90 -2.85
C GLY A 33 -3.43 -10.33 -3.74
N LEU A 34 -2.26 -9.68 -3.64
CA LEU A 34 -1.02 -10.29 -4.15
C LEU A 34 -0.51 -11.29 -3.11
N LYS A 35 -0.72 -12.57 -3.38
CA LYS A 35 -0.35 -13.66 -2.47
C LYS A 35 1.16 -13.62 -2.16
N GLY A 36 1.49 -13.29 -0.91
CA GLY A 36 2.88 -13.25 -0.43
C GLY A 36 3.53 -11.87 -0.49
N ALA A 37 2.82 -10.82 -0.90
CA ALA A 37 3.29 -9.45 -0.77
C ALA A 37 2.69 -8.82 0.49
N ASP A 38 3.38 -8.99 1.61
CA ASP A 38 3.04 -8.27 2.83
C ASP A 38 3.28 -6.77 2.62
N PRO A 39 2.29 -5.89 2.90
CA PRO A 39 2.43 -4.45 2.67
C PRO A 39 3.56 -3.82 3.49
N PHE A 40 3.91 -4.36 4.65
CA PHE A 40 5.05 -3.88 5.43
C PHE A 40 6.35 -4.10 4.66
N LEU A 41 6.55 -5.29 4.10
CA LEU A 41 7.74 -5.65 3.32
C LEU A 41 7.77 -4.97 1.94
N LEU A 42 6.62 -4.86 1.28
CA LEU A 42 6.55 -4.31 -0.07
C LEU A 42 6.68 -2.78 -0.07
N LEU A 43 5.91 -2.09 0.78
CA LEU A 43 5.69 -0.65 0.61
C LEU A 43 6.90 0.17 1.08
N GLY A 44 7.69 -0.33 2.03
CA GLY A 44 8.96 0.28 2.44
C GLY A 44 9.94 0.34 1.27
N THR A 45 10.19 -0.81 0.64
CA THR A 45 11.09 -0.89 -0.52
C THR A 45 10.56 -0.09 -1.71
N VAL A 46 9.26 -0.19 -2.01
CA VAL A 46 8.65 0.56 -3.13
C VAL A 46 8.79 2.07 -2.92
N GLU A 47 8.49 2.58 -1.73
CA GLU A 47 8.63 4.01 -1.45
C GLU A 47 10.09 4.45 -1.56
N ALA A 48 11.02 3.68 -0.98
CA ALA A 48 12.46 3.95 -1.04
C ALA A 48 12.95 4.03 -2.50
N GLU A 49 12.56 3.08 -3.34
CA GLU A 49 12.92 3.04 -4.76
C GLU A 49 12.32 4.19 -5.58
N LEU A 50 11.06 4.55 -5.32
CA LEU A 50 10.39 5.62 -6.06
C LEU A 50 10.89 7.02 -5.67
N THR A 51 11.31 7.20 -4.41
CA THR A 51 11.70 8.51 -3.86
C THR A 51 13.22 8.70 -3.78
N GLY A 52 13.99 7.62 -3.85
CA GLY A 52 15.45 7.62 -3.69
C GLY A 52 15.92 7.83 -2.24
N VAL A 53 15.03 7.74 -1.25
CA VAL A 53 15.38 7.81 0.18
C VAL A 53 15.67 6.41 0.72
N PRO A 54 16.48 6.25 1.77
CA PRO A 54 16.73 4.95 2.36
C PRO A 54 15.47 4.37 3.02
N GLU A 55 15.28 3.06 2.96
CA GLU A 55 14.12 2.36 3.55
C GLU A 55 13.95 2.66 5.04
N ALA A 56 15.03 2.70 5.82
CA ALA A 56 14.98 3.08 7.24
C ALA A 56 14.39 4.49 7.49
N GLN A 57 14.48 5.41 6.51
CA GLN A 57 13.84 6.72 6.60
C GLN A 57 12.34 6.64 6.29
N VAL A 58 11.94 5.76 5.37
CA VAL A 58 10.52 5.45 5.12
C VAL A 58 9.89 4.84 6.37
N GLU A 59 10.54 3.83 6.95
CA GLU A 59 10.05 3.13 8.14
C GLU A 59 9.97 4.01 9.38
N ALA A 60 10.79 5.07 9.44
CA ALA A 60 10.76 6.06 10.51
C ALA A 60 9.57 7.04 10.39
N ASP A 61 8.86 7.06 9.27
CA ASP A 61 7.66 7.89 9.12
C ASP A 61 6.56 7.39 10.08
N PRO A 62 5.93 8.28 10.88
CA PRO A 62 4.93 7.88 11.87
C PRO A 62 3.65 7.30 11.26
N ARG A 63 3.44 7.43 9.94
CA ARG A 63 2.34 6.80 9.20
C ARG A 63 2.75 5.51 8.51
N PHE A 64 4.04 5.16 8.45
CA PHE A 64 4.48 3.94 7.78
C PHE A 64 3.86 2.71 8.45
N CYS A 65 2.96 2.04 7.74
CA CYS A 65 2.22 0.86 8.18
C CYS A 65 1.64 0.97 9.60
N ARG A 66 1.28 2.18 10.04
CA ARG A 66 0.76 2.40 11.39
C ARG A 66 -0.64 1.81 11.50
N MET A 67 -0.81 0.88 12.44
CA MET A 67 -2.11 0.30 12.77
C MET A 67 -3.04 1.34 13.41
N LEU A 68 -4.28 1.39 12.93
CA LEU A 68 -5.30 2.35 13.34
C LEU A 68 -6.39 1.76 14.22
N ASN A 69 -6.70 0.47 14.04
CA ASN A 69 -7.63 -0.25 14.90
C ASN A 69 -6.89 -1.06 15.97
N ASP A 70 -7.64 -1.60 16.93
CA ASP A 70 -7.04 -2.21 18.12
C ASP A 70 -6.23 -3.49 17.76
N PRO A 71 -4.94 -3.56 18.13
CA PRO A 71 -4.05 -4.66 17.77
C PRO A 71 -4.36 -5.98 18.48
N SER A 72 -5.22 -5.96 19.50
CA SER A 72 -5.65 -7.17 20.21
C SER A 72 -6.78 -7.91 19.50
N HIS A 73 -7.40 -7.32 18.48
CA HIS A 73 -8.34 -8.03 17.61
C HIS A 73 -7.61 -9.08 16.76
N GLU A 74 -8.26 -10.23 16.57
CA GLU A 74 -7.80 -11.31 15.67
C GLU A 74 -7.96 -10.97 14.17
N GLY A 75 -8.16 -9.70 13.84
CA GLY A 75 -8.45 -9.19 12.50
C GLY A 75 -9.95 -8.93 12.26
N PRO A 76 -10.30 -8.17 11.21
CA PRO A 76 -9.42 -7.55 10.24
C PRO A 76 -8.66 -6.33 10.82
N TRP A 77 -7.52 -5.97 10.22
CA TRP A 77 -6.68 -4.84 10.64
C TRP A 77 -6.66 -3.72 9.61
N LEU A 78 -6.47 -2.50 10.08
CA LEU A 78 -6.34 -1.32 9.24
C LEU A 78 -5.01 -0.62 9.52
N ILE A 79 -4.23 -0.39 8.47
CA ILE A 79 -2.98 0.38 8.55
C ILE A 79 -3.02 1.62 7.68
N SER A 80 -2.30 2.67 8.07
CA SER A 80 -2.06 3.83 7.23
C SER A 80 -0.89 3.63 6.27
N LEU A 81 -0.92 4.36 5.16
CA LEU A 81 0.20 4.56 4.26
C LEU A 81 0.76 5.99 4.40
N THR A 82 2.03 6.18 4.06
CA THR A 82 2.70 7.48 4.11
C THR A 82 2.14 8.41 3.02
N ASP A 83 2.15 9.71 3.30
CA ASP A 83 1.80 10.72 2.29
C ASP A 83 2.84 10.79 1.16
N THR A 84 4.10 10.47 1.47
CA THR A 84 5.21 10.40 0.51
C THR A 84 5.00 9.27 -0.50
N LEU A 85 4.60 8.07 -0.06
CA LEU A 85 4.26 6.96 -0.96
C LEU A 85 3.09 7.32 -1.88
N ARG A 86 2.03 7.93 -1.35
CA ARG A 86 0.91 8.42 -2.17
C ARG A 86 1.42 9.35 -3.27
N ASP A 87 2.21 10.36 -2.89
CA ASP A 87 2.70 11.36 -3.85
C ASP A 87 3.66 10.74 -4.88
N ALA A 88 4.52 9.81 -4.46
CA ALA A 88 5.44 9.09 -5.33
C ALA A 88 4.71 8.20 -6.34
N LEU A 89 3.73 7.39 -5.89
CA LEU A 89 2.92 6.54 -6.75
C LEU A 89 2.07 7.37 -7.74
N ALA A 90 1.52 8.50 -7.28
CA ALA A 90 0.75 9.38 -8.15
C ALA A 90 1.60 10.00 -9.28
N ALA A 91 2.87 10.26 -9.00
CA ALA A 91 3.82 10.85 -9.94
C ALA A 91 4.60 9.82 -10.79
N ALA A 92 4.63 8.55 -10.38
CA ALA A 92 5.41 7.52 -11.04
C ALA A 92 4.95 7.27 -12.48
N THR A 93 5.91 7.08 -13.38
CA THR A 93 5.67 6.63 -14.75
C THR A 93 5.55 5.11 -14.79
N PRO A 94 4.87 4.53 -15.81
CA PRO A 94 4.79 3.06 -15.96
C PRO A 94 6.17 2.39 -16.00
N GLU A 95 7.16 3.03 -16.63
CA GLU A 95 8.54 2.56 -16.69
C GLU A 95 9.16 2.49 -15.28
N ARG A 96 9.01 3.55 -14.48
CA ARG A 96 9.51 3.56 -13.09
C ARG A 96 8.82 2.53 -12.22
N VAL A 97 7.51 2.34 -12.38
CA VAL A 97 6.75 1.32 -11.66
C VAL A 97 7.27 -0.09 -11.99
N LEU A 98 7.50 -0.39 -13.27
CA LEU A 98 8.03 -1.68 -13.68
C LEU A 98 9.47 -1.91 -13.19
N GLU A 99 10.31 -0.87 -13.20
CA GLU A 99 11.66 -0.94 -12.63
C GLU A 99 11.62 -1.25 -11.13
N THR A 100 10.78 -0.54 -10.37
CA THR A 100 10.60 -0.77 -8.92
C THR A 100 10.07 -2.18 -8.65
N ALA A 101 9.06 -2.63 -9.40
CA ALA A 101 8.54 -3.99 -9.28
C ALA A 101 9.62 -5.05 -9.58
N THR A 102 10.42 -4.82 -10.63
CA THR A 102 11.54 -5.71 -10.98
C THR A 102 12.61 -5.73 -9.89
N ALA A 103 12.93 -4.57 -9.30
CA ALA A 103 13.90 -4.49 -8.21
C ALA A 103 13.41 -5.28 -6.98
N TRP A 104 12.15 -5.11 -6.60
CA TRP A 104 11.57 -5.82 -5.47
C TRP A 104 11.53 -7.34 -5.67
N THR A 105 11.15 -7.84 -6.86
CA THR A 105 11.13 -9.31 -7.10
C THR A 105 12.51 -9.98 -7.02
N ARG A 106 13.59 -9.19 -6.97
CA ARG A 106 14.97 -9.69 -6.80
C ARG A 106 15.43 -9.69 -5.34
N THR A 107 14.66 -9.12 -4.41
CA THR A 107 14.94 -9.20 -2.97
C THR A 107 14.59 -10.58 -2.43
N GLU A 108 15.04 -10.90 -1.22
CA GLU A 108 14.70 -12.17 -0.58
C GLU A 108 13.18 -12.30 -0.33
N ASP A 109 12.53 -11.21 0.05
CA ASP A 109 11.09 -11.15 0.33
C ASP A 109 10.23 -11.18 -0.94
N GLY A 110 10.72 -10.59 -2.04
CA GLY A 110 10.02 -10.58 -3.33
C GLY A 110 10.32 -11.78 -4.23
N GLY A 111 11.24 -12.65 -3.81
CA GLY A 111 11.71 -13.79 -4.58
C GLY A 111 10.56 -14.70 -5.04
N GLY A 112 10.47 -14.92 -6.35
CA GLY A 112 9.49 -15.83 -6.96
C GLY A 112 8.13 -15.18 -7.29
N GLN A 113 7.96 -13.88 -7.07
CA GLN A 113 6.83 -13.12 -7.56
C GLN A 113 7.06 -12.67 -9.02
N ASP A 114 5.97 -12.48 -9.76
CA ASP A 114 6.04 -11.95 -11.13
C ASP A 114 6.11 -10.42 -11.11
N PRO A 115 7.14 -9.80 -11.73
CA PRO A 115 7.30 -8.36 -11.71
C PRO A 115 6.22 -7.62 -12.51
N GLY A 116 5.62 -8.27 -13.51
CA GLY A 116 4.50 -7.70 -14.27
C GLY A 116 3.21 -7.62 -13.45
N LEU A 117 2.91 -8.66 -12.68
CA LEU A 117 1.78 -8.67 -11.74
C LEU A 117 1.96 -7.61 -10.64
N LEU A 118 3.18 -7.47 -10.11
CA LEU A 118 3.47 -6.42 -9.14
C LEU A 118 3.39 -5.01 -9.77
N ALA A 119 3.86 -4.84 -11.00
CA ALA A 119 3.75 -3.57 -11.71
C ALA A 119 2.27 -3.18 -11.92
N ASP A 120 1.42 -4.10 -12.39
CA ASP A 120 -0.03 -3.85 -12.55
C ASP A 120 -0.68 -3.42 -11.22
N PHE A 121 -0.31 -4.09 -10.12
CA PHE A 121 -0.74 -3.72 -8.78
C PHE A 121 -0.31 -2.29 -8.40
N LEU A 122 0.96 -1.95 -8.58
CA LEU A 122 1.50 -0.62 -8.28
C LEU A 122 0.91 0.48 -9.18
N GLU A 123 0.62 0.17 -10.45
CA GLU A 123 -0.04 1.09 -11.38
C GLU A 123 -1.47 1.40 -10.94
N ARG A 124 -2.22 0.37 -10.49
CA ARG A 124 -3.55 0.53 -9.89
C ARG A 124 -3.49 1.37 -8.63
N LEU A 125 -2.56 1.08 -7.71
CA LEU A 125 -2.39 1.87 -6.49
C LEU A 125 -1.98 3.32 -6.80
N GLY A 126 -1.17 3.55 -7.84
CA GLY A 126 -0.90 4.88 -8.38
C GLY A 126 -2.15 5.56 -8.94
N GLY A 127 -3.07 4.81 -9.56
CA GLY A 127 -4.41 5.28 -9.93
C GLY A 127 -5.19 5.80 -8.71
N LEU A 128 -5.22 5.03 -7.62
CA LEU A 128 -5.86 5.43 -6.36
C LEU A 128 -5.25 6.72 -5.82
N ALA A 129 -3.92 6.79 -5.81
CA ALA A 129 -3.18 7.92 -5.31
C ALA A 129 -3.48 9.21 -6.10
N ARG A 130 -3.65 9.09 -7.43
CA ARG A 130 -4.03 10.21 -8.30
C ARG A 130 -5.46 10.69 -8.04
N ASP A 131 -6.42 9.77 -7.90
CA ASP A 131 -7.81 10.13 -7.58
C ASP A 131 -7.92 10.78 -6.19
N ALA A 132 -7.24 10.20 -5.19
CA ALA A 132 -7.16 10.72 -3.84
C ALA A 132 -6.61 12.16 -3.82
N GLY A 133 -5.59 12.40 -4.65
CA GLY A 133 -4.83 13.65 -4.67
C GLY A 133 -4.26 14.00 -3.30
N ARG A 134 -3.85 15.27 -3.12
CA ARG A 134 -3.25 15.73 -1.85
C ARG A 134 -4.25 15.97 -0.71
N ARG A 135 -5.54 15.74 -0.94
CA ARG A 135 -6.61 16.01 0.04
C ARG A 135 -7.02 14.77 0.83
N ARG A 136 -6.65 13.59 0.34
CA ARG A 136 -6.95 12.30 0.96
C ARG A 136 -5.65 11.54 1.19
N ARG A 137 -5.70 10.62 2.13
CA ARG A 137 -4.61 9.72 2.53
C ARG A 137 -4.98 8.31 2.12
N LEU A 138 -3.97 7.45 1.97
CA LEU A 138 -4.16 6.05 1.60
C LEU A 138 -4.07 5.15 2.83
N TYR A 139 -4.81 4.05 2.77
CA TYR A 139 -4.93 3.06 3.83
C TYR A 139 -4.99 1.65 3.22
N CYS A 140 -4.64 0.66 4.01
CA CYS A 140 -4.73 -0.75 3.64
C CYS A 140 -5.46 -1.54 4.75
N GLY A 141 -6.58 -2.15 4.38
CA GLY A 141 -7.28 -3.14 5.19
C GLY A 141 -6.70 -4.53 4.96
N MET A 142 -6.59 -5.33 6.03
CA MET A 142 -6.01 -6.67 6.02
C MET A 142 -6.99 -7.65 6.66
N SER A 143 -7.35 -8.71 5.95
CA SER A 143 -8.23 -9.78 6.46
C SER A 143 -7.73 -11.18 6.09
N LEU A 144 -8.19 -12.20 6.82
CA LEU A 144 -7.83 -13.61 6.63
C LEU A 144 -8.74 -14.36 5.65
#